data_AF-A0A8B8GPV8-F1
#
_entry.id   AF-A0A8B8GPV8-F1
#
_cell.length_a   1.000
_cell.length_b   1.000
_cell.length_c   1.000
_cell.angle_alpha   90.00
_cell.angle_beta   90.00
_cell.angle_gamma   90.00
#
_symmetry.space_group_name_H-M   'P 1'
#
loop_
_entity.id
_entity.type
_entity.pdbx_description
1 polymer ?
#
loop_
_entity_poly.entity_id
_entity_poly.type
_entity_poly.pdbx_seq_one_letter_code
_entity_poly.pdbx_strand_id
1 'polypeptide(L)'
;MSASNSEKYKSLTISEKKQLIEALERGNKKTEVAKTFDIPLSTLSTILKDKNKIITASSSGGRKRNSKDETALFFKCLPDKTFTFKEEKCHGGKHSKDRLTILLAVNMDGSEKLTPLLIGKAAKPRCFNGIRSFPITYCSNKKAWMTTELFNEWLFSLNEDMKKQE
;
A
#
# COMPACT_ATOMS: atom_id res chain seq x y z
N MET A 1 -10.89 -3.24 -41.19
CA MET A 1 -10.61 -4.65 -40.84
C MET A 1 -9.77 -4.65 -39.57
N SER A 2 -10.44 -4.80 -38.42
CA SER A 2 -9.83 -4.72 -37.09
C SER A 2 -9.20 -6.07 -36.71
N ALA A 3 -7.87 -6.10 -36.58
CA ALA A 3 -7.16 -7.22 -36.00
C ALA A 3 -7.37 -7.21 -34.48
N SER A 4 -8.29 -8.06 -34.00
CA SER A 4 -8.37 -8.40 -32.58
C SER A 4 -7.15 -9.24 -32.22
N ASN A 5 -6.23 -8.64 -31.45
CA ASN A 5 -5.08 -9.34 -30.88
C ASN A 5 -5.59 -10.42 -29.93
N SER A 6 -5.68 -11.66 -30.39
CA SER A 6 -6.12 -12.79 -29.58
C SER A 6 -5.03 -13.09 -28.56
N GLU A 7 -5.25 -12.71 -27.30
CA GLU A 7 -4.36 -13.08 -26.21
C GLU A 7 -4.14 -14.59 -26.22
N LYS A 8 -2.88 -15.00 -26.35
CA LYS A 8 -2.48 -16.40 -26.55
C LYS A 8 -2.88 -17.31 -25.37
N TYR A 9 -3.17 -16.71 -24.20
CA TYR A 9 -3.63 -17.37 -22.99
C TYR A 9 -4.54 -16.46 -22.16
N LYS A 10 -5.75 -16.91 -21.85
CA LYS A 10 -6.68 -16.23 -20.94
C LYS A 10 -6.27 -16.47 -19.49
N SER A 11 -5.86 -15.42 -18.79
CA SER A 11 -5.51 -15.49 -17.36
C SER A 11 -6.74 -15.28 -16.49
N LEU A 12 -7.02 -16.22 -15.60
CA LEU A 12 -8.16 -16.14 -14.65
C LEU A 12 -7.66 -15.74 -13.27
N THR A 13 -8.39 -14.81 -12.65
CA THR A 13 -8.15 -14.37 -11.27
C THR A 13 -8.47 -15.48 -10.26
N ILE A 14 -7.96 -15.35 -9.04
CA ILE A 14 -8.21 -16.31 -7.94
C ILE A 14 -9.72 -16.42 -7.65
N SER A 15 -10.42 -15.29 -7.71
CA SER A 15 -11.87 -15.20 -7.47
C SER A 15 -12.67 -15.92 -8.55
N GLU A 16 -12.34 -15.74 -9.83
CA GLU A 16 -13.01 -16.44 -10.93
C GLU A 16 -12.78 -17.96 -10.87
N LYS A 17 -11.55 -18.37 -10.54
CA LYS A 17 -11.24 -19.80 -10.32
C LYS A 17 -12.05 -20.39 -9.15
N LYS A 18 -12.29 -19.61 -8.09
CA LYS A 18 -13.14 -20.02 -6.97
C LYS A 18 -14.59 -20.20 -7.39
N GLN A 19 -15.17 -19.22 -8.11
CA GLN A 19 -16.55 -19.30 -8.61
C GLN A 19 -16.76 -20.52 -9.51
N LEU A 20 -15.78 -20.85 -10.34
CA LEU A 20 -15.78 -22.02 -11.18
C LEU A 20 -15.77 -23.33 -10.36
N ILE A 21 -14.98 -23.41 -9.29
CA ILE A 21 -14.97 -24.58 -8.37
C ILE A 21 -16.32 -24.70 -7.66
N GLU A 22 -16.86 -23.60 -7.12
CA GLU A 22 -18.17 -23.60 -6.46
C GLU A 22 -19.32 -23.98 -7.41
N ALA A 23 -19.25 -23.58 -8.68
CA ALA A 23 -20.25 -23.97 -9.68
C ALA A 23 -20.21 -25.49 -9.96
N LEU A 24 -19.03 -26.10 -9.94
CA LEU A 24 -18.88 -27.54 -10.09
C LEU A 24 -19.31 -28.32 -8.83
N GLU A 25 -19.03 -27.81 -7.64
CA GLU A 25 -19.48 -28.42 -6.37
C GLU A 25 -21.00 -28.35 -6.20
N ARG A 26 -21.64 -27.32 -6.78
CA ARG A 26 -23.10 -27.22 -6.93
C ARG A 26 -23.71 -28.24 -7.91
N GLY A 27 -22.90 -29.08 -8.55
CA GLY A 27 -23.35 -30.18 -9.40
C GLY A 27 -23.50 -29.85 -10.89
N ASN A 28 -23.04 -28.67 -11.34
CA ASN A 28 -23.09 -28.32 -12.77
C ASN A 28 -22.11 -29.17 -13.60
N LYS A 29 -22.46 -29.44 -14.87
CA LYS A 29 -21.61 -30.23 -15.77
C LYS A 29 -20.34 -29.46 -16.14
N LYS A 30 -19.21 -30.17 -16.21
CA LYS A 30 -17.89 -29.61 -16.60
C LYS A 30 -17.93 -28.86 -17.94
N THR A 31 -18.72 -29.35 -18.88
CA THR A 31 -18.89 -28.76 -20.21
C THR A 31 -19.65 -27.43 -20.19
N GLU A 32 -20.62 -27.27 -19.30
CA GLU A 32 -21.40 -26.04 -19.15
C GLU A 32 -20.56 -24.97 -18.47
N VAL A 33 -19.89 -25.32 -17.37
CA VAL A 33 -18.99 -24.40 -16.65
C VAL A 33 -17.85 -23.93 -17.55
N ALA A 34 -17.21 -24.83 -18.31
CA ALA A 34 -16.16 -24.45 -19.27
C ALA A 34 -16.65 -23.43 -20.32
N LYS A 35 -17.89 -23.56 -20.79
CA LYS A 35 -18.49 -22.62 -21.75
C LYS A 35 -18.81 -21.27 -21.12
N THR A 36 -19.37 -21.25 -19.91
CA THR A 36 -19.74 -20.01 -19.22
C THR A 36 -18.54 -19.09 -18.98
N PHE A 37 -17.40 -19.68 -18.62
CA PHE A 37 -16.17 -18.93 -18.38
C PHE A 37 -15.30 -18.78 -19.64
N ASP A 38 -15.72 -19.38 -20.76
CA ASP A 38 -15.00 -19.40 -22.05
C ASP A 38 -13.55 -19.89 -21.87
N ILE A 39 -13.44 -21.13 -21.39
CA ILE A 39 -12.18 -21.81 -21.07
C ILE A 39 -12.19 -23.23 -21.67
N PRO A 40 -11.08 -23.71 -22.25
CA PRO A 40 -10.96 -25.10 -22.68
C PRO A 40 -11.11 -26.13 -21.52
N LEU A 41 -11.70 -27.30 -21.79
CA LEU A 41 -11.85 -28.37 -20.78
C LEU A 41 -10.52 -28.84 -20.18
N SER A 42 -9.42 -28.73 -20.94
CA SER A 42 -8.07 -29.04 -20.46
C SER A 42 -7.65 -28.11 -19.33
N THR A 43 -7.88 -26.80 -19.48
CA THR A 43 -7.60 -25.79 -18.45
C THR A 43 -8.48 -25.96 -17.23
N LEU A 44 -9.77 -26.29 -17.41
CA LEU A 44 -10.68 -26.62 -16.30
C LEU A 44 -10.14 -27.79 -15.46
N SER A 45 -9.62 -28.82 -16.14
CA SER A 45 -9.05 -30.00 -15.48
C SER A 45 -7.77 -29.68 -14.72
N THR A 46 -6.91 -28.80 -15.24
CA THR A 46 -5.72 -28.32 -14.52
C THR A 46 -6.10 -27.50 -13.29
N ILE A 47 -7.09 -26.60 -13.41
CA ILE A 47 -7.62 -25.83 -12.27
C ILE A 47 -8.16 -26.76 -11.19
N LEU A 48 -8.86 -27.84 -11.57
CA LEU A 48 -9.39 -28.82 -10.62
C LEU A 48 -8.29 -29.59 -9.89
N LYS A 49 -7.16 -29.89 -10.54
CA LYS A 49 -5.99 -30.51 -9.90
C LYS A 49 -5.40 -29.63 -8.79
N ASP A 50 -5.40 -28.32 -9.00
CA ASP A 50 -4.91 -27.34 -8.02
C ASP A 50 -6.03 -26.75 -7.13
N LYS A 51 -7.23 -27.36 -7.08
CA LYS A 51 -8.39 -26.83 -6.36
C LYS A 51 -8.10 -26.47 -4.90
N ASN A 52 -7.35 -27.32 -4.20
CA ASN A 52 -7.03 -27.12 -2.78
C ASN A 52 -6.12 -25.90 -2.60
N LYS A 53 -5.19 -25.66 -3.51
CA LYS A 53 -4.32 -24.46 -3.47
C LYS A 53 -5.12 -23.19 -3.72
N ILE A 54 -6.10 -23.24 -4.62
CA ILE A 54 -6.99 -22.11 -4.95
C ILE A 54 -7.93 -21.81 -3.77
N ILE A 55 -8.53 -22.84 -3.16
CA ILE A 55 -9.36 -22.70 -1.97
C ILE A 55 -8.52 -22.14 -0.82
N THR A 56 -7.33 -22.67 -0.55
CA THR A 56 -6.43 -22.13 0.49
C THR A 56 -6.00 -20.71 0.18
N ALA A 57 -5.70 -20.35 -1.08
CA ALA A 57 -5.37 -18.99 -1.48
C ALA A 57 -6.56 -18.02 -1.39
N SER A 58 -7.79 -18.52 -1.53
CA SER A 58 -9.03 -17.74 -1.37
C SER A 58 -9.48 -17.62 0.08
N SER A 59 -9.29 -18.65 0.90
CA SER A 59 -9.68 -18.75 2.31
C SER A 59 -8.60 -18.23 3.26
N SER A 60 -7.35 -18.13 2.77
CA SER A 60 -6.43 -17.10 3.24
C SER A 60 -7.05 -15.77 2.84
N GLY A 61 -8.13 -15.36 3.53
CA GLY A 61 -8.85 -14.11 3.29
C GLY A 61 -7.80 -13.07 3.02
N GLY A 62 -7.86 -12.44 1.84
CA GLY A 62 -6.77 -11.64 1.32
C GLY A 62 -6.34 -10.68 2.41
N ARG A 63 -5.25 -11.02 3.12
CA ARG A 63 -4.80 -10.19 4.24
C ARG A 63 -4.59 -8.84 3.58
N LYS A 64 -5.32 -7.80 4.01
CA LYS A 64 -5.04 -6.43 3.58
C LYS A 64 -3.58 -6.19 3.91
N ARG A 65 -2.73 -6.34 2.89
CA ARG A 65 -1.28 -6.30 3.02
C ARG A 65 -0.93 -4.85 2.82
N ASN A 66 -0.80 -4.13 3.92
CA ASN A 66 -0.41 -2.74 3.89
C ASN A 66 1.12 -2.65 3.88
N SER A 67 1.67 -1.99 2.86
CA SER A 67 3.06 -1.53 2.87
C SER A 67 3.18 -0.29 3.74
N LYS A 68 4.33 -0.13 4.41
CA LYS A 68 4.61 0.98 5.33
C LYS A 68 6.03 1.45 5.08
N ASP A 69 6.21 2.75 4.89
CA ASP A 69 7.52 3.35 4.64
C ASP A 69 7.71 4.61 5.51
N GLU A 70 8.89 4.74 6.12
CA GLU A 70 9.31 5.93 6.86
C GLU A 70 10.15 6.83 5.95
N THR A 71 9.79 8.11 5.86
CA THR A 71 10.51 9.12 5.08
C THR A 71 10.93 10.29 5.97
N ALA A 72 12.18 10.73 5.80
CA ALA A 72 12.70 11.93 6.44
C ALA A 72 12.68 13.13 5.48
N LEU A 73 11.97 14.20 5.85
CA LEU A 73 11.92 15.47 5.13
C LEU A 73 12.79 16.53 5.82
N PHE A 74 13.83 17.00 5.13
CA PHE A 74 14.69 18.08 5.62
C PHE A 74 14.31 19.43 5.00
N PHE A 75 13.22 20.02 5.49
CA PHE A 75 12.57 21.19 4.90
C PHE A 75 13.37 22.50 4.94
N LYS A 76 14.44 22.58 5.73
CA LYS A 76 15.34 23.75 5.78
C LYS A 76 16.73 23.47 5.18
N CYS A 77 16.93 22.28 4.61
CA CYS A 77 18.23 21.94 4.04
C CYS A 77 18.38 22.66 2.70
N LEU A 78 19.50 23.37 2.53
CA LEU A 78 19.87 23.94 1.24
C LEU A 78 20.39 22.82 0.31
N PRO A 79 20.24 22.96 -1.03
CA PRO A 79 20.83 22.04 -1.98
C PRO A 79 22.36 22.01 -1.84
N ASP A 80 22.96 20.83 -2.04
CA ASP A 80 24.41 20.62 -1.93
C ASP A 80 25.22 21.39 -2.98
N LYS A 81 24.56 21.86 -4.05
CA LYS A 81 25.13 22.69 -5.10
C LYS A 81 24.22 23.90 -5.32
N THR A 82 24.69 25.08 -4.94
CA THR A 82 24.11 26.36 -5.33
C THR A 82 24.64 26.75 -6.72
N PHE A 83 23.81 27.39 -7.55
CA PHE A 83 24.24 28.01 -8.80
C PHE A 83 25.22 29.15 -8.49
N THR A 84 26.51 28.84 -8.43
CA THR A 84 27.55 29.86 -8.38
C THR A 84 28.00 30.21 -9.80
N PHE A 85 28.38 31.46 -10.00
CA PHE A 85 29.06 31.86 -11.24
C PHE A 85 30.35 31.06 -11.37
N LYS A 86 30.78 30.82 -12.63
CA LYS A 86 31.82 29.84 -13.04
C LYS A 86 33.17 29.97 -12.32
N GLU A 87 33.39 31.02 -11.52
CA GLU A 87 34.67 31.32 -10.85
C GLU A 87 34.52 31.77 -9.38
N GLU A 88 33.31 31.77 -8.82
CA GLU A 88 33.12 32.11 -7.39
C GLU A 88 33.25 30.87 -6.50
N LYS A 89 34.12 30.95 -5.48
CA LYS A 89 34.24 29.90 -4.47
C LYS A 89 33.01 29.96 -3.56
N CYS A 90 32.12 28.97 -3.69
CA CYS A 90 31.03 28.81 -2.75
C CYS A 90 31.60 28.51 -1.35
N HIS A 91 31.43 29.45 -0.41
CA HIS A 91 31.73 29.18 0.99
C HIS A 91 30.64 28.27 1.57
N GLY A 92 31.02 27.07 2.02
CA GLY A 92 30.09 26.04 2.48
C GLY A 92 29.16 26.54 3.59
N GLY A 93 27.85 26.41 3.36
CA GLY A 93 26.83 26.68 4.36
C GLY A 93 26.57 25.47 5.25
N LYS A 94 26.33 25.69 6.55
CA LYS A 94 25.91 24.60 7.44
C LYS A 94 24.50 24.13 7.05
N HIS A 95 24.39 22.93 6.50
CA HIS A 95 23.09 22.32 6.22
C HIS A 95 22.23 22.25 7.47
N SER A 96 21.01 22.79 7.39
CA SER A 96 20.06 22.69 8.48
C SER A 96 19.62 21.23 8.62
N LYS A 97 19.83 20.67 9.82
CA LYS A 97 19.39 19.32 10.19
C LYS A 97 17.97 19.33 10.77
N ASP A 98 17.18 20.35 10.45
CA ASP A 98 15.77 20.38 10.82
C ASP A 98 15.00 19.41 9.93
N ARG A 99 14.36 18.46 10.60
CA ARG A 99 13.78 17.27 9.99
C ARG A 99 12.38 17.06 10.49
N LEU A 100 11.52 16.61 9.59
CA LEU A 100 10.22 16.02 9.87
C LEU A 100 10.28 14.56 9.43
N THR A 101 9.82 13.65 10.26
CA THR A 101 9.66 12.25 9.88
C THR A 101 8.20 12.00 9.53
N ILE A 102 7.95 11.33 8.42
CA ILE A 102 6.62 10.99 7.92
C ILE A 102 6.56 9.47 7.78
N LEU A 103 5.60 8.85 8.45
CA LEU A 103 5.26 7.45 8.24
C LEU A 103 4.04 7.38 7.33
N LEU A 104 4.20 6.71 6.19
CA LEU A 104 3.17 6.49 5.19
C LEU A 104 2.83 5.01 5.15
N ALA A 105 1.55 4.70 4.98
CA ALA A 105 1.10 3.33 4.83
C ALA A 105 -0.06 3.22 3.85
N VAL A 106 0.03 2.25 2.95
CA VAL A 106 -0.91 2.05 1.84
C VAL A 106 -1.19 0.56 1.65
N ASN A 107 -2.41 0.21 1.25
CA ASN A 107 -2.71 -1.16 0.85
C ASN A 107 -2.00 -1.52 -0.46
N MET A 108 -1.81 -2.81 -0.72
CA MET A 108 -1.11 -3.34 -1.89
C MET A 108 -1.71 -2.87 -3.23
N ASP A 109 -3.02 -2.66 -3.28
CA ASP A 109 -3.73 -2.15 -4.46
C ASP A 109 -3.70 -0.62 -4.57
N GLY A 110 -3.19 0.09 -3.56
CA GLY A 110 -3.17 1.54 -3.47
C GLY A 110 -4.54 2.19 -3.30
N SER A 111 -5.62 1.42 -3.13
CA SER A 111 -6.98 1.94 -3.01
C SER A 111 -7.19 2.60 -1.65
N GLU A 112 -6.63 2.02 -0.60
CA GLU A 112 -6.71 2.51 0.77
C GLU A 112 -5.36 3.10 1.21
N LYS A 113 -5.37 4.39 1.53
CA LYS A 113 -4.24 5.12 2.09
C LYS A 113 -4.54 5.45 3.54
N LEU A 114 -3.68 5.00 4.45
CA LEU A 114 -3.84 5.28 5.87
C LEU A 114 -3.42 6.73 6.16
N THR A 115 -4.03 7.32 7.18
CA THR A 115 -3.69 8.66 7.66
C THR A 115 -2.19 8.72 7.97
N PRO A 116 -1.43 9.64 7.33
CA PRO A 116 -0.01 9.78 7.60
C PRO A 116 0.25 10.17 9.06
N LEU A 117 1.34 9.65 9.61
CA LEU A 117 1.85 10.07 10.91
C LEU A 117 3.06 10.99 10.69
N LEU A 118 2.96 12.22 11.17
CA LEU A 118 3.99 13.24 11.10
C LEU A 118 4.65 13.42 12.48
N ILE A 119 5.98 13.36 12.51
CA ILE A 119 6.78 13.51 13.72
C ILE A 119 7.70 14.71 13.59
N GLY A 120 7.53 15.68 14.48
CA GLY A 120 8.34 16.89 14.55
C GLY A 120 9.04 17.07 15.90
N LYS A 121 9.87 18.11 16.02
CA LYS A 121 10.58 18.43 17.27
C LYS A 121 9.69 19.12 18.30
N ALA A 122 8.84 20.04 17.86
CA ALA A 122 8.04 20.89 18.73
C ALA A 122 6.74 20.18 19.14
N ALA A 123 6.37 20.18 20.42
CA ALA A 123 5.07 19.65 20.86
C ALA A 123 3.89 20.38 20.19
N LYS A 124 3.99 21.70 20.06
CA LYS A 124 3.01 22.56 19.38
C LYS A 124 3.74 23.47 18.40
N PRO A 125 3.91 23.05 17.14
CA PRO A 125 4.58 23.89 16.15
C PRO A 125 3.74 25.12 15.84
N ARG A 126 4.40 26.29 15.72
CA ARG A 126 3.72 27.57 15.49
C ARG A 126 2.87 27.59 14.21
N CYS A 127 3.27 26.86 13.18
CA CYS A 127 2.53 26.74 11.93
C CYS A 127 1.20 25.99 12.06
N PHE A 128 0.93 25.31 13.18
CA PHE A 128 -0.35 24.64 13.42
C PHE A 128 -1.34 25.52 14.19
N ASN A 129 -0.93 26.74 14.56
CA ASN A 129 -1.81 27.66 15.26
C ASN A 129 -2.98 28.08 14.35
N GLY A 130 -4.21 27.87 14.80
CA GLY A 130 -5.42 28.22 14.05
C GLY A 130 -5.94 27.15 13.07
N ILE A 131 -5.27 26.00 12.95
CA ILE A 131 -5.76 24.89 12.13
C ILE A 131 -6.80 24.10 12.92
N ARG A 132 -8.05 24.07 12.43
CA ARG A 132 -9.18 23.37 13.09
C ARG A 132 -9.25 21.88 12.76
N SER A 133 -8.87 21.51 11.54
CA SER A 133 -8.84 20.12 11.07
C SER A 133 -7.57 19.88 10.27
N PHE A 134 -6.82 18.85 10.61
CA PHE A 134 -5.60 18.47 9.91
C PHE A 134 -5.69 16.98 9.55
N PRO A 135 -5.57 16.60 8.27
CA PRO A 135 -5.76 15.22 7.82
C PRO A 135 -4.55 14.31 8.10
N ILE A 136 -3.76 14.65 9.12
CA ILE A 136 -2.48 14.02 9.46
C ILE A 136 -2.40 13.96 10.99
N THR A 137 -2.00 12.80 11.51
CA THR A 137 -1.72 12.65 12.94
C THR A 137 -0.35 13.23 13.25
N TYR A 138 -0.25 14.10 14.25
CA TYR A 138 1.03 14.72 14.63
C TYR A 138 1.52 14.25 16.00
N CYS A 139 2.78 13.85 16.05
CA CYS A 139 3.49 13.53 17.29
C CYS A 139 4.77 14.37 17.40
N SER A 140 5.23 14.60 18.63
CA SER A 140 6.47 15.32 18.88
C SER A 140 7.52 14.46 19.54
N ASN A 141 8.74 14.49 19.02
CA ASN A 141 9.91 13.87 19.61
C ASN A 141 11.09 14.85 19.54
N LYS A 142 11.89 15.01 20.61
CA LYS A 142 13.04 15.92 20.67
C LYS A 142 13.99 15.80 19.47
N LYS A 143 14.18 14.58 18.96
CA LYS A 143 15.04 14.34 17.78
C LYS A 143 14.27 14.38 16.45
N ALA A 144 12.94 14.38 16.47
CA ALA A 144 12.06 14.16 15.32
C ALA A 144 12.38 12.84 14.57
N TRP A 145 12.65 11.77 15.32
CA TRP A 145 12.79 10.40 14.81
C TRP A 145 11.54 9.59 15.17
N MET A 146 11.22 8.60 14.35
CA MET A 146 10.36 7.49 14.77
C MET A 146 11.00 6.80 15.98
N THR A 147 10.21 6.49 17.00
CA THR A 147 10.64 5.64 18.11
C THR A 147 9.73 4.43 18.21
N THR A 148 10.18 3.40 18.91
CA THR A 148 9.39 2.17 19.11
C THR A 148 8.07 2.47 19.82
N GLU A 149 8.06 3.38 20.78
CA GLU A 149 6.87 3.78 21.53
C GLU A 149 5.83 4.44 20.62
N LEU A 150 6.27 5.45 19.83
CA LEU A 150 5.40 6.13 18.87
C LEU A 150 4.88 5.17 17.79
N PHE A 151 5.71 4.22 17.36
CA PHE A 151 5.31 3.23 16.37
C PHE A 151 4.27 2.26 16.95
N ASN A 152 4.45 1.82 18.19
CA ASN A 152 3.50 0.96 18.88
C ASN A 152 2.15 1.68 19.09
N GLU A 153 2.16 2.93 19.54
CA GLU A 153 0.93 3.73 19.67
C GLU A 153 0.17 3.82 18.35
N TRP A 154 0.88 4.12 17.26
CA TRP A 154 0.29 4.15 15.93
C TRP A 154 -0.24 2.77 15.50
N LEU A 155 0.51 1.70 15.76
CA LEU A 155 0.11 0.34 15.42
C LEU A 155 -1.14 -0.10 16.19
N PHE A 156 -1.25 0.28 17.47
CA PHE A 156 -2.45 0.03 18.27
C PHE A 156 -3.65 0.78 17.73
N SER A 157 -3.51 2.08 17.42
CA SER A 157 -4.58 2.85 16.78
C SER A 157 -5.04 2.22 15.47
N LEU A 158 -4.09 1.79 14.64
CA LEU A 158 -4.39 1.13 13.39
C LEU A 158 -5.16 -0.19 13.59
N ASN A 159 -4.76 -0.98 14.60
CA ASN A 159 -5.41 -2.24 14.91
C ASN A 159 -6.87 -2.03 15.38
N GLU A 160 -7.11 -1.02 16.21
CA GLU A 160 -8.46 -0.66 16.65
C GLU A 160 -9.33 -0.18 15.48
N ASP A 161 -8.77 0.56 14.53
CA ASP A 161 -9.51 0.99 13.35
C ASP A 161 -9.81 -0.18 12.40
N MET A 162 -8.89 -1.16 12.28
CA MET A 162 -9.14 -2.38 11.52
C MET A 162 -10.25 -3.24 12.13
N LYS A 163 -10.30 -3.38 13.46
CA LYS A 163 -11.37 -4.12 14.15
C LYS A 163 -12.77 -3.53 13.93
N LYS A 164 -12.87 -2.21 13.74
CA LYS A 164 -14.16 -1.55 13.45
C LYS A 164 -14.66 -1.80 12.02
N GLN A 165 -13.80 -2.30 11.13
CA GLN A 165 -14.14 -2.59 9.72
C GLN A 165 -14.56 -4.05 9.50
N GLU A 166 -14.42 -4.92 10.51
CA GLU A 166 -14.91 -6.31 10.54
C GLU A 166 -16.35 -6.37 11.06
#